data_AF-A0A3A4S2S1-F1
#
_entry.id   AF-A0A3A4S2S1-F1
#
_cell.length_a   1.000
_cell.length_b   1.000
_cell.length_c   1.000
_cell.angle_alpha   90.00
_cell.angle_beta   90.00
_cell.angle_gamma   90.00
#
_symmetry.space_group_name_H-M   'P 1'
#
loop_
_entity.id
_entity.type
_entity.pdbx_description
1 polymer ?
#
loop_
_entity_poly.entity_id
_entity_poly.type
_entity_poly.pdbx_seq_one_letter_code
_entity_poly.pdbx_strand_id
1 'polypeptide(L)'
;MVYYRSKIELIVLRYGWIISFIIISAILLIDYIQNTDHDIILTSQRFLVVYFVLIFLFELPKRYFIYKIFIDIEQSEITFFFFKKNRIIKLNFKDIKKIYVNFYITFELKNKKVFFKSTDNQELLSWINEQPSVQFGWFHRWDKLKDRP
;
A
#
# COMPACT_ATOMS: atom_id res chain seq x y z
N MET A 1 -10.43 -9.20 -16.68
CA MET A 1 -10.99 -8.41 -15.56
C MET A 1 -10.00 -7.33 -15.13
N VAL A 2 -10.46 -6.13 -14.77
CA VAL A 2 -9.60 -4.99 -14.40
C VAL A 2 -9.99 -4.49 -13.01
N TYR A 3 -9.02 -4.44 -12.09
CA TYR A 3 -9.25 -4.00 -10.71
C TYR A 3 -8.41 -2.77 -10.39
N TYR A 4 -9.05 -1.79 -9.76
CA TYR A 4 -8.44 -0.51 -9.38
C TYR A 4 -8.44 -0.34 -7.88
N ARG A 5 -7.38 0.29 -7.37
CA ARG A 5 -7.36 0.82 -6.01
C ARG A 5 -8.25 2.06 -5.89
N SER A 6 -8.80 2.30 -4.70
CA SER A 6 -9.61 3.50 -4.41
C SER A 6 -8.84 4.80 -4.71
N LYS A 7 -9.52 5.77 -5.35
CA LYS A 7 -8.96 7.09 -5.70
C LYS A 7 -8.47 7.87 -4.47
N ILE A 8 -9.15 7.74 -3.34
CA ILE A 8 -8.79 8.44 -2.09
C ILE A 8 -7.42 7.93 -1.60
N GLU A 9 -7.18 6.63 -1.65
CA GLU A 9 -5.90 6.06 -1.22
C GLU A 9 -4.75 6.41 -2.16
N LEU A 10 -5.04 6.51 -3.46
CA LEU A 10 -4.11 7.05 -4.46
C LEU A 10 -3.70 8.48 -4.09
N ILE A 11 -4.66 9.31 -3.67
CA ILE A 11 -4.39 10.68 -3.20
C ILE A 11 -3.54 10.64 -1.92
N VAL A 12 -3.89 9.83 -0.91
CA VAL A 12 -3.12 9.71 0.33
C VAL A 12 -1.69 9.23 0.08
N LEU A 13 -1.49 8.25 -0.81
CA LEU A 13 -0.13 7.82 -1.16
C LEU A 13 0.63 8.91 -1.92
N ARG A 14 -0.03 9.65 -2.81
CA ARG A 14 0.61 10.67 -3.63
C ARG A 14 0.95 11.94 -2.84
N TYR A 15 0.05 12.38 -1.97
CA TYR A 15 0.09 13.65 -1.26
C TYR A 15 0.23 13.53 0.26
N GLY A 16 0.25 12.31 0.82
CA GLY A 16 0.34 12.10 2.26
C GLY A 16 1.56 12.75 2.89
N TRP A 17 2.71 12.71 2.22
CA TRP A 17 3.91 13.42 2.67
C TRP A 17 3.75 14.95 2.65
N ILE A 18 2.96 15.50 1.73
CA ILE A 18 2.66 16.95 1.67
C ILE A 18 1.72 17.33 2.82
N ILE A 19 0.70 16.52 3.07
CA ILE A 19 -0.23 16.74 4.18
C ILE A 19 0.51 16.65 5.51
N SER A 20 1.34 15.62 5.70
CA SER A 20 2.21 15.49 6.88
C SER A 20 3.17 16.67 7.02
N PHE A 21 3.74 17.16 5.91
CA PHE A 21 4.60 18.34 5.92
C PHE A 21 3.87 19.59 6.40
N ILE A 22 2.65 19.84 5.91
CA ILE A 22 1.83 20.99 6.33
C ILE A 22 1.48 20.90 7.82
N ILE A 23 1.01 19.73 8.28
CA ILE A 23 0.62 19.52 9.68
C ILE A 23 1.81 19.74 10.61
N ILE A 24 2.95 19.13 10.28
CA ILE A 24 4.16 19.28 11.09
C ILE A 24 4.57 20.75 11.11
N SER A 25 4.70 21.40 9.94
CA SER A 25 5.09 22.82 9.86
C SER A 25 4.16 23.74 10.67
N ALA A 26 2.85 23.47 10.69
CA ALA A 26 1.89 24.23 11.49
C ALA A 26 2.11 24.06 13.00
N ILE A 27 2.35 22.83 13.48
CA ILE A 27 2.69 22.56 14.89
C ILE A 27 3.94 23.35 15.29
N LEU A 28 4.92 23.49 14.39
CA LEU A 28 6.16 24.22 14.68
C LEU A 28 5.99 25.72 14.70
N LEU A 29 5.17 26.25 13.80
CA LEU A 29 4.86 27.66 13.81
C LEU A 29 4.20 28.03 15.15
N ILE A 30 3.32 27.17 15.66
CA ILE A 30 2.67 27.37 16.96
C ILE A 30 3.70 27.30 18.10
N ASP A 31 4.56 26.28 18.13
CA ASP A 31 5.59 26.12 19.16
C ASP A 31 6.60 27.29 19.17
N TYR A 32 7.02 27.75 17.99
CA TYR A 32 7.92 28.90 17.84
C TYR A 32 7.29 30.21 18.33
N ILE A 33 6.00 30.42 18.08
CA ILE A 33 5.28 31.62 18.56
C ILE A 33 5.13 31.59 20.10
N GLN A 34 4.96 30.40 20.68
CA GLN A 34 4.67 30.24 22.11
C GLN A 34 5.91 30.24 23.00
N ASN A 35 7.08 29.83 22.50
CA ASN A 35 8.29 29.65 23.30
C ASN A 35 9.40 30.60 22.86
N THR A 36 9.77 31.53 23.76
CA THR A 36 10.72 32.64 23.48
C THR A 36 12.20 32.23 23.59
N ASP A 37 12.51 31.10 24.23
CA ASP A 37 13.88 30.66 24.58
C ASP A 37 14.44 29.54 23.67
N HIS A 38 13.91 29.36 22.47
CA HIS A 38 14.32 28.23 21.63
C HIS A 38 15.64 28.45 20.89
N ASP A 39 16.55 27.50 21.02
CA ASP A 39 17.73 27.34 20.18
C ASP A 39 17.31 26.89 18.78
N ILE A 40 17.04 27.88 17.93
CA ILE A 40 16.46 27.75 16.57
C ILE A 40 17.21 26.71 15.73
N ILE A 41 18.53 26.60 15.92
CA ILE A 41 19.39 25.69 15.17
C ILE A 41 19.08 24.22 15.53
N LEU A 42 19.00 23.90 16.81
CA LEU A 42 18.73 22.54 17.29
C LEU A 42 17.33 22.07 16.87
N THR A 43 16.36 22.96 16.97
CA THR A 43 14.97 22.75 16.55
C THR A 43 14.92 22.46 15.05
N SER A 44 15.56 23.28 14.21
CA SER A 44 15.61 23.09 12.75
C SER A 44 16.26 21.77 12.32
N GLN A 45 17.34 21.34 12.99
CA GLN A 45 18.02 20.08 12.68
C GLN A 45 17.14 18.86 12.96
N ARG A 46 16.45 18.82 14.11
CA ARG A 46 15.52 17.73 14.44
C ARG A 46 14.41 17.61 13.40
N PHE A 47 13.93 18.72 12.86
CA PHE A 47 12.91 18.71 11.81
C PHE A 47 13.39 18.21 10.48
N LEU A 48 14.60 18.59 10.08
CA LEU A 48 15.19 18.06 8.86
C LEU A 48 15.28 16.53 8.94
N VAL A 49 15.70 15.98 10.08
CA VAL A 49 15.75 14.52 10.31
C VAL A 49 14.36 13.89 10.20
N VAL A 50 13.36 14.43 10.90
CA VAL A 50 11.97 13.92 10.83
C VAL A 50 11.42 13.98 9.40
N TYR A 51 11.68 15.07 8.69
CA TYR A 51 11.24 15.25 7.31
C TYR A 51 11.86 14.22 6.37
N PHE A 52 13.18 14.00 6.46
CA PHE A 52 13.84 12.96 5.68
C PHE A 52 13.25 11.58 5.98
N VAL A 53 13.06 11.24 7.27
CA VAL A 53 12.45 9.97 7.68
C VAL A 53 11.05 9.81 7.08
N LEU A 54 10.22 10.86 7.09
CA LEU A 54 8.88 10.82 6.51
C LEU A 54 8.90 10.65 4.99
N ILE A 55 9.76 11.36 4.26
CA ILE A 55 9.92 11.16 2.82
C ILE A 55 10.25 9.70 2.54
N PHE A 56 11.23 9.13 3.24
CA PHE A 56 11.61 7.73 3.04
C PHE A 56 10.47 6.76 3.39
N LEU A 57 9.75 7.02 4.48
CA LEU A 57 8.59 6.22 4.89
C LEU A 57 7.44 6.26 3.88
N PHE A 58 7.21 7.38 3.18
CA PHE A 58 6.17 7.46 2.16
C PHE A 58 6.65 7.00 0.77
N GLU A 59 7.90 7.22 0.39
CA GLU A 59 8.42 6.90 -0.95
C GLU A 59 8.90 5.45 -1.11
N LEU A 60 9.48 4.85 -0.07
CA LEU A 60 9.98 3.48 -0.18
C LEU A 60 8.86 2.45 -0.38
N PRO A 61 7.73 2.49 0.37
CA PRO A 61 6.68 1.50 0.22
C PRO A 61 6.01 1.55 -1.16
N LYS A 62 5.90 2.73 -1.79
CA LYS A 62 5.31 2.90 -3.14
C LYS A 62 5.93 1.99 -4.19
N ARG A 63 7.18 1.56 -4.00
CA ARG A 63 7.89 0.62 -4.90
C ARG A 63 7.27 -0.78 -4.94
N TYR A 64 6.58 -1.16 -3.87
CA TYR A 64 6.00 -2.49 -3.68
C TYR A 64 4.47 -2.50 -3.82
N PHE A 65 3.84 -1.32 -3.77
CA PHE A 65 2.39 -1.20 -3.92
C PHE A 65 1.95 -1.15 -5.38
N ILE A 66 0.90 -1.90 -5.66
CA ILE A 66 0.19 -1.97 -6.93
C ILE A 66 -1.03 -1.04 -6.84
N TYR A 67 -1.31 -0.27 -7.89
CA TYR A 67 -2.51 0.56 -7.98
C TYR A 67 -3.59 -0.01 -8.91
N LYS A 68 -3.18 -0.87 -9.85
CA LYS A 68 -4.08 -1.52 -10.80
C LYS A 68 -3.61 -2.96 -11.05
N ILE A 69 -4.56 -3.87 -11.09
CA ILE A 69 -4.36 -5.25 -11.51
C ILE A 69 -5.20 -5.49 -12.76
N PHE A 70 -4.62 -6.14 -13.76
CA PHE A 70 -5.34 -6.66 -14.91
C PHE A 70 -5.15 -8.17 -14.96
N ILE A 71 -6.24 -8.91 -15.03
CA ILE A 71 -6.29 -10.38 -15.05
C ILE A 71 -6.87 -10.78 -16.40
N ASP A 72 -6.08 -11.52 -17.17
CA ASP A 72 -6.49 -12.14 -18.43
C ASP A 72 -6.62 -13.64 -18.19
N ILE A 73 -7.88 -14.12 -18.14
CA ILE A 73 -8.18 -15.53 -17.85
C ILE A 73 -7.81 -16.40 -19.06
N GLU A 74 -8.08 -15.93 -20.27
CA GLU A 74 -7.83 -16.69 -21.51
C GLU A 74 -6.34 -16.96 -21.69
N GLN A 75 -5.50 -15.97 -21.39
CA GLN A 75 -4.05 -16.10 -21.48
C GLN A 75 -3.41 -16.65 -20.19
N SER A 76 -4.19 -16.84 -19.13
CA SER A 76 -3.69 -17.23 -17.79
C SER A 76 -2.63 -16.27 -17.25
N GLU A 77 -2.84 -14.97 -17.44
CA GLU A 77 -1.87 -13.93 -17.14
C GLU A 77 -2.41 -12.86 -16.20
N ILE A 78 -1.50 -12.31 -15.39
CA ILE A 78 -1.77 -11.18 -14.51
C ILE A 78 -0.75 -10.07 -14.77
N THR A 79 -1.26 -8.85 -14.86
CA THR A 79 -0.47 -7.65 -15.06
C THR A 79 -0.64 -6.73 -13.86
N PHE A 80 0.47 -6.44 -13.20
CA PHE A 80 0.56 -5.56 -12.05
C PHE A 80 1.11 -4.19 -12.46
N PHE A 81 0.38 -3.13 -12.12
CA PHE A 81 0.78 -1.75 -12.36
C PHE A 81 1.19 -1.09 -11.03
N PHE A 82 2.44 -0.64 -10.93
CA PHE A 82 3.01 -0.09 -9.69
C PHE A 82 2.97 1.43 -9.66
N PHE A 83 2.90 2.00 -8.46
CA PHE A 83 2.88 3.45 -8.26
C PHE A 83 4.17 4.14 -8.75
N LYS A 84 5.33 3.48 -8.67
CA LYS A 84 6.60 4.06 -9.07
C LYS A 84 6.85 3.90 -10.58
N LYS A 85 7.06 5.03 -11.27
CA LYS A 85 7.48 5.20 -12.68
C LYS A 85 7.15 4.01 -13.59
N ASN A 86 5.90 3.92 -14.06
CA ASN A 86 5.43 3.03 -15.13
C ASN A 86 5.93 1.58 -15.07
N ARG A 87 6.25 1.09 -13.87
CA ARG A 87 6.67 -0.30 -13.72
C ARG A 87 5.42 -1.15 -13.89
N ILE A 88 5.40 -1.87 -15.00
CA ILE A 88 4.37 -2.86 -15.32
C ILE A 88 5.06 -4.22 -15.25
N ILE A 89 4.42 -5.16 -14.57
CA ILE A 89 4.92 -6.53 -14.49
C ILE A 89 3.81 -7.44 -14.97
N LYS A 90 4.04 -8.09 -16.11
CA LYS A 90 3.18 -9.14 -16.66
C LYS A 90 3.80 -10.49 -16.31
N LEU A 91 3.01 -11.41 -15.79
CA LEU A 91 3.45 -12.76 -15.45
C LEU A 91 2.30 -13.76 -15.53
N ASN A 92 2.64 -15.04 -15.69
CA ASN A 92 1.65 -16.11 -15.72
C ASN A 92 1.18 -16.45 -14.30
N PHE A 93 -0.06 -16.90 -14.12
CA PHE A 93 -0.56 -17.33 -12.81
C PHE A 93 0.33 -18.38 -12.13
N LYS A 94 0.97 -19.26 -12.91
CA LYS A 94 1.90 -20.29 -12.40
C LYS A 94 3.14 -19.71 -11.71
N ASP A 95 3.49 -18.45 -11.98
CA ASP A 95 4.62 -17.78 -11.35
C ASP A 95 4.28 -17.18 -9.97
N ILE A 96 3.00 -17.16 -9.59
CA ILE A 96 2.55 -16.78 -8.26
C ILE A 96 2.73 -17.98 -7.33
N LYS A 97 3.67 -17.86 -6.39
CA LYS A 97 3.94 -18.91 -5.40
C LYS A 97 2.79 -19.01 -4.40
N LYS A 98 2.38 -17.86 -3.85
CA LYS A 98 1.36 -17.75 -2.80
C LYS A 98 0.64 -16.42 -2.87
N ILE A 99 -0.61 -16.41 -2.44
CA ILE A 99 -1.39 -15.19 -2.24
C ILE A 99 -1.80 -15.13 -0.77
N TYR A 100 -1.50 -14.01 -0.10
CA TYR A 100 -1.93 -13.76 1.27
C TYR A 100 -3.00 -12.68 1.29
N VAL A 101 -4.12 -12.96 1.95
CA VAL A 101 -5.18 -11.97 2.17
C VAL A 101 -5.24 -11.63 3.67
N ASN A 102 -4.85 -10.38 3.99
CA ASN A 102 -4.90 -9.76 5.33
C ASN A 102 -5.44 -8.32 5.17
N PHE A 103 -4.85 -7.32 5.84
CA PHE A 103 -5.08 -5.89 5.56
C PHE A 103 -4.77 -5.49 4.10
N TYR A 104 -3.97 -6.31 3.41
CA TYR A 104 -3.61 -6.18 2.01
C TYR A 104 -3.65 -7.56 1.37
N ILE A 105 -3.93 -7.60 0.07
CA ILE A 105 -3.66 -8.75 -0.78
C ILE A 105 -2.18 -8.71 -1.15
N THR A 106 -1.42 -9.70 -0.71
CA THR A 106 0.01 -9.83 -1.00
C THR A 106 0.22 -10.96 -1.98
N PHE A 107 0.81 -10.67 -3.13
CA PHE A 107 1.23 -11.69 -4.09
C PHE A 107 2.72 -11.97 -3.87
N GLU A 108 3.04 -13.23 -3.56
CA GLU A 108 4.41 -13.72 -3.46
C GLU A 108 4.84 -14.27 -4.82
N LEU A 109 5.75 -13.56 -5.46
CA LEU A 109 6.37 -13.93 -6.72
C LEU A 109 7.74 -14.58 -6.44
N LYS A 110 8.33 -15.26 -7.43
CA LYS A 110 9.60 -16.00 -7.26
C LYS A 110 10.66 -15.27 -6.44
N ASN A 111 10.86 -13.97 -6.67
CA ASN A 111 11.93 -13.16 -6.06
C ASN A 111 11.44 -11.89 -5.34
N LYS A 112 10.12 -11.69 -5.17
CA LYS A 112 9.60 -10.46 -4.53
C LYS A 112 8.17 -10.62 -4.05
N LYS A 113 7.79 -9.73 -3.13
CA LYS A 113 6.41 -9.56 -2.66
C LYS A 113 5.85 -8.25 -3.18
N VAL A 114 4.58 -8.26 -3.56
CA VAL A 114 3.88 -7.10 -4.10
C VAL A 114 2.52 -6.98 -3.41
N PHE A 115 2.11 -5.75 -3.11
CA PHE A 115 0.98 -5.48 -2.22
C PHE A 115 -0.12 -4.74 -2.96
N PHE A 116 -1.35 -5.21 -2.82
CA PHE A 116 -2.55 -4.59 -3.36
C PHE A 116 -3.57 -4.39 -2.25
N LYS A 117 -4.01 -3.15 -2.03
CA LYS A 117 -5.03 -2.86 -1.02
C LYS A 117 -6.40 -2.84 -1.71
N SER A 118 -7.08 -3.98 -1.65
CA SER A 118 -8.44 -4.14 -2.19
C SER A 118 -9.14 -5.30 -1.50
N THR A 119 -9.10 -5.30 -0.17
CA THR A 119 -9.88 -6.22 0.67
C THR A 119 -11.39 -6.01 0.51
N ASP A 120 -11.80 -4.93 -0.14
CA ASP A 120 -13.21 -4.55 -0.24
C ASP A 120 -13.79 -4.91 -1.62
N ASN A 121 -12.95 -5.37 -2.56
CA ASN A 121 -13.41 -5.82 -3.87
C ASN A 121 -13.76 -7.31 -3.81
N GLN A 122 -15.04 -7.59 -3.59
CA GLN A 122 -15.57 -8.95 -3.45
C GLN A 122 -15.31 -9.82 -4.67
N GLU A 123 -15.34 -9.26 -5.88
CA GLU A 123 -15.10 -9.99 -7.13
C GLU A 123 -13.63 -10.43 -7.26
N LEU A 124 -12.68 -9.56 -6.89
CA LEU A 124 -11.28 -9.93 -6.85
C LEU A 124 -11.03 -10.99 -5.77
N LEU A 125 -11.67 -10.84 -4.60
CA LEU A 125 -11.52 -11.80 -3.51
C LEU A 125 -12.11 -13.16 -3.86
N SER A 126 -13.28 -13.23 -4.50
CA SER A 126 -13.86 -14.48 -4.97
C SER A 126 -12.94 -15.17 -5.96
N TRP A 127 -12.43 -14.42 -6.95
CA TRP A 127 -11.46 -14.95 -7.92
C TRP A 127 -10.18 -15.46 -7.25
N ILE A 128 -9.65 -14.73 -6.25
CA ILE A 128 -8.49 -15.17 -5.48
C ILE A 128 -8.81 -16.48 -4.75
N ASN A 129 -9.96 -16.57 -4.07
CA ASN A 129 -10.36 -17.73 -3.28
C ASN A 129 -10.49 -19.03 -4.11
N GLU A 130 -10.76 -18.90 -5.41
CA GLU A 130 -10.79 -20.03 -6.34
C GLU A 130 -9.39 -20.55 -6.71
N GLN A 131 -8.32 -19.80 -6.41
CA GLN A 131 -6.95 -20.21 -6.72
C GLN A 131 -6.39 -21.17 -5.64
N PRO A 132 -5.70 -22.26 -6.04
CA PRO A 132 -5.18 -23.25 -5.09
C PRO A 132 -4.03 -22.75 -4.22
N SER A 133 -3.44 -21.59 -4.53
CA SER A 133 -2.24 -21.04 -3.88
C SER A 133 -2.52 -20.01 -2.76
N VAL A 134 -3.78 -19.87 -2.31
CA VAL A 134 -4.16 -18.87 -1.30
C VAL A 134 -3.89 -19.34 0.12
N GLN A 135 -3.27 -18.48 0.91
CA GLN A 135 -3.13 -18.62 2.36
C GLN A 135 -3.76 -17.41 3.06
N PHE A 136 -4.84 -17.64 3.79
CA PHE A 136 -5.43 -16.61 4.64
C PHE A 136 -4.59 -16.43 5.90
N GLY A 137 -4.22 -15.19 6.22
CA GLY A 137 -3.57 -14.92 7.50
C GLY A 137 -4.57 -14.81 8.65
N TRP A 138 -4.05 -14.70 9.86
CA TRP A 138 -4.82 -14.76 11.11
C TRP A 138 -5.99 -13.77 11.20
N PHE A 139 -5.90 -12.63 10.50
CA PHE A 139 -6.93 -11.59 10.53
C PHE A 139 -8.14 -11.87 9.62
N HIS A 140 -8.09 -12.87 8.74
CA HIS A 140 -9.22 -13.24 7.88
C HIS A 140 -10.19 -14.26 8.50
N ARG A 141 -10.05 -14.54 9.80
CA ARG A 141 -10.88 -15.51 10.54
C ARG A 141 -12.19 -14.90 11.07
N TRP A 142 -12.82 -13.96 10.36
CA TRP A 142 -14.08 -13.33 10.79
C TRP A 142 -15.33 -13.84 10.04
N ASP A 143 -15.19 -14.37 8.82
CA ASP A 143 -16.37 -14.79 8.03
C ASP A 143 -16.69 -16.29 8.08
N LYS A 144 -15.89 -17.10 8.80
CA LYS A 144 -16.27 -18.50 9.11
C LYS A 144 -17.36 -18.63 10.20
N LEU A 145 -18.02 -17.54 10.58
CA LEU A 145 -19.12 -17.50 11.55
C LEU A 145 -20.48 -17.07 10.95
N LYS A 146 -20.57 -16.72 9.67
CA LYS A 146 -21.87 -16.37 9.05
C LYS A 146 -22.55 -17.49 8.27
N ASP A 147 -21.80 -18.50 7.81
CA ASP A 147 -22.35 -19.60 7.02
C ASP A 147 -22.01 -20.98 7.63
N ARG A 148 -22.42 -21.21 8.87
CA ARG A 148 -22.74 -22.58 9.32
C ARG A 148 -24.27 -22.71 9.33
N PRO A 149 -24.83 -23.77 8.74
CA PRO A 149 -26.28 -24.00 8.72
C PRO A 149 -26.85 -24.08 10.13
#